data_AF-A0A414XVY0-F1
#
_entry.id   AF-A0A414XVY0-F1
#
_cell.length_a   1.000
_cell.length_b   1.000
_cell.length_c   1.000
_cell.angle_alpha   90.00
_cell.angle_beta   90.00
_cell.angle_gamma   90.00
#
_symmetry.space_group_name_H-M   'P 1'
#
loop_
_entity.id
_entity.type
_entity.pdbx_description
1 polymer ?
#
loop_
_entity_poly.entity_id
_entity_poly.type
_entity_poly.pdbx_seq_one_letter_code
_entity_poly.pdbx_strand_id
1 'polypeptide(L)'
;VPEIGDQVMVDFELGDPCRPYVSGSMFHKNNGEGGNADNHIKTIVTRSGHTLEFNDDENGQWGITITDKENNIIRLDTKNKAISISSQEKIIIESKDIVVSANNNLELLASKVTTIQGDELLVCRTKEMQTEVENEYQLNAKTMTEITEKSEIQSTKDNLLLSSGKEVVANSKSKKIRLS
;
A
#
# COMPACT_ATOMS: atom_id res chain seq x y z
N VAL A 1 -8.87 32.51 0.22
CA VAL A 1 -8.23 33.83 0.10
C VAL A 1 -7.74 33.95 -1.32
N PRO A 2 -8.17 34.96 -2.08
CA PRO A 2 -7.79 35.14 -3.48
C PRO A 2 -6.29 35.33 -3.64
N GLU A 3 -5.76 34.95 -4.81
CA GLU A 3 -4.36 35.14 -5.17
C GLU A 3 -4.12 36.49 -5.88
N ILE A 4 -2.85 36.90 -5.98
CA ILE A 4 -2.49 38.10 -6.74
C ILE A 4 -2.86 37.85 -8.21
N GLY A 5 -3.79 38.65 -8.73
CA GLY A 5 -4.29 38.54 -10.10
C GLY A 5 -5.66 37.87 -10.24
N ASP A 6 -6.20 37.29 -9.15
CA ASP A 6 -7.57 36.78 -9.16
C ASP A 6 -8.59 37.91 -9.31
N GLN A 7 -9.64 37.62 -10.09
CA GLN A 7 -10.84 38.43 -10.06
C GLN A 7 -11.66 38.09 -8.82
N VAL A 8 -12.03 39.12 -8.08
CA VAL A 8 -12.75 38.98 -6.82
C VAL A 8 -14.04 39.78 -6.85
N MET A 9 -15.05 39.25 -6.18
CA MET A 9 -16.24 40.02 -5.83
C MET A 9 -15.93 40.80 -4.55
N VAL A 10 -16.14 42.11 -4.62
CA VAL A 10 -15.96 43.03 -3.49
C VAL A 10 -17.34 43.51 -3.09
N ASP A 11 -17.60 43.50 -1.78
CA ASP A 11 -18.78 44.12 -1.18
C ASP A 11 -18.33 45.05 -0.04
N PHE A 12 -19.25 45.80 0.54
CA PHE A 12 -18.95 46.89 1.47
C PHE A 12 -19.68 46.71 2.80
N GLU A 13 -18.98 46.83 3.92
CA GLU A 13 -19.58 46.71 5.25
C GLU A 13 -20.69 47.76 5.42
N LEU A 14 -21.93 47.31 5.63
CA LEU A 14 -23.12 48.18 5.70
C LEU A 14 -23.31 49.10 4.47
N GLY A 15 -22.73 48.76 3.33
CA GLY A 15 -22.75 49.60 2.13
C GLY A 15 -21.83 50.81 2.18
N ASP A 16 -20.91 50.90 3.16
CA ASP A 16 -19.91 51.97 3.28
C ASP A 16 -18.74 51.75 2.30
N PRO A 17 -18.58 52.59 1.25
CA PRO A 17 -17.50 52.46 0.27
C PRO A 17 -16.10 52.53 0.88
N CYS A 18 -15.95 53.11 2.08
CA CYS A 18 -14.68 53.18 2.80
C CYS A 18 -14.30 51.87 3.51
N ARG A 19 -15.17 50.85 3.47
CA ARG A 19 -14.99 49.56 4.15
C ARG A 19 -15.22 48.36 3.21
N PRO A 20 -14.40 48.21 2.14
CA PRO A 20 -14.52 47.08 1.25
C PRO A 20 -14.08 45.76 1.92
N TYR A 21 -14.71 44.66 1.54
CA TYR A 21 -14.29 43.31 1.88
C TYR A 21 -14.48 42.37 0.68
N VAL A 22 -13.68 41.30 0.62
CA VAL A 22 -13.81 40.28 -0.44
C VAL A 22 -14.93 39.32 -0.07
N SER A 23 -15.97 39.25 -0.91
CA SER A 23 -17.13 38.36 -0.75
C SER A 23 -16.99 37.04 -1.52
N GLY A 24 -16.08 36.96 -2.50
CA GLY A 24 -15.74 35.70 -3.19
C GLY A 24 -14.68 35.88 -4.28
N SER A 25 -14.12 34.78 -4.76
CA SER A 25 -13.29 34.75 -5.96
C SER A 25 -14.11 34.27 -7.16
N MET A 26 -13.80 34.78 -8.36
CA MET A 26 -14.47 34.40 -9.60
C MET A 26 -13.50 33.72 -10.57
N PHE A 27 -14.01 32.70 -11.25
CA PHE A 27 -13.32 32.12 -12.40
C PHE A 27 -13.39 33.08 -13.61
N HIS A 28 -12.30 33.18 -14.36
CA HIS A 28 -12.10 33.93 -15.58
C HIS A 28 -11.21 33.13 -16.54
N LYS A 29 -10.98 33.66 -17.75
CA LYS A 29 -10.30 32.95 -18.85
C LYS A 29 -8.96 32.29 -18.48
N ASN A 30 -8.23 32.82 -17.50
CA ASN A 30 -6.91 32.32 -17.13
C ASN A 30 -6.90 31.43 -15.86
N ASN A 31 -8.03 31.22 -15.20
CA ASN A 31 -8.15 30.36 -14.00
C ASN A 31 -9.41 29.45 -14.01
N GLY A 32 -10.17 29.39 -15.11
CA GLY A 32 -11.43 28.66 -15.23
C GLY A 32 -11.33 27.28 -15.88
N GLU A 33 -10.57 26.35 -15.30
CA GLU A 33 -10.60 24.93 -15.71
C GLU A 33 -11.87 24.17 -15.24
N GLY A 34 -12.73 24.80 -14.43
CA GLY A 34 -13.96 24.19 -13.92
C GLY A 34 -15.15 24.29 -14.86
N GLY A 35 -16.03 23.27 -14.82
CA GLY A 35 -17.33 23.29 -15.51
C GLY A 35 -17.36 22.63 -16.90
N ASN A 36 -16.60 21.55 -17.09
CA ASN A 36 -16.65 20.67 -18.28
C ASN A 36 -18.10 20.37 -18.74
N ALA A 37 -18.25 19.83 -19.96
CA ALA A 37 -19.56 19.39 -20.48
C ALA A 37 -20.34 18.61 -19.41
N ASP A 38 -21.58 19.01 -19.15
CA ASP A 38 -22.48 18.43 -18.15
C ASP A 38 -22.12 18.63 -16.67
N ASN A 39 -21.04 19.38 -16.35
CA ASN A 39 -20.62 19.73 -14.98
C ASN A 39 -20.44 18.49 -14.05
N HIS A 40 -20.12 17.35 -14.64
CA HIS A 40 -19.90 16.08 -13.94
C HIS A 40 -18.53 16.00 -13.27
N ILE A 41 -17.59 16.90 -13.60
CA ILE A 41 -16.29 17.03 -12.93
C ILE A 41 -16.30 18.28 -12.04
N LYS A 42 -16.00 18.10 -10.75
CA LYS A 42 -15.87 19.16 -9.76
C LYS A 42 -14.51 19.03 -9.08
N THR A 43 -13.72 20.09 -9.10
CA THR A 43 -12.33 20.06 -8.61
C THR A 43 -12.05 21.15 -7.59
N ILE A 44 -11.14 20.86 -6.67
CA ILE A 44 -10.37 21.84 -5.90
C ILE A 44 -8.94 21.73 -6.40
N VAL A 45 -8.44 22.77 -7.07
CA VAL A 45 -7.07 22.82 -7.61
C VAL A 45 -6.29 23.90 -6.86
N THR A 46 -5.10 23.56 -6.36
CA THR A 46 -4.19 24.53 -5.75
C THR A 46 -3.32 25.18 -6.82
N ARG A 47 -2.74 26.35 -6.53
CA ARG A 47 -1.77 27.03 -7.41
C ARG A 47 -0.58 26.17 -7.82
N SER A 48 -0.15 25.25 -6.95
CA SER A 48 0.94 24.32 -7.25
C SER A 48 0.53 23.17 -8.16
N GLY A 49 -0.76 23.01 -8.47
CA GLY A 49 -1.29 21.95 -9.32
C GLY A 49 -1.67 20.68 -8.56
N HIS A 50 -1.96 20.75 -7.26
CA HIS A 50 -2.58 19.64 -6.54
C HIS A 50 -4.09 19.67 -6.74
N THR A 51 -4.70 18.50 -6.91
CA THR A 51 -6.11 18.38 -7.28
C THR A 51 -6.82 17.41 -6.36
N LEU A 52 -7.99 17.82 -5.86
CA LEU A 52 -9.03 16.93 -5.36
C LEU A 52 -10.19 16.99 -6.36
N GLU A 53 -10.48 15.87 -7.03
CA GLU A 53 -11.50 15.73 -8.06
C GLU A 53 -12.64 14.83 -7.59
N PHE A 54 -13.87 15.28 -7.81
CA PHE A 54 -15.09 14.49 -7.79
C PHE A 54 -15.59 14.34 -9.22
N ASN A 55 -15.71 13.11 -9.71
CA ASN A 55 -16.19 12.81 -11.04
C ASN A 55 -17.49 11.99 -10.94
N ASP A 56 -18.59 12.56 -11.43
CA ASP A 56 -19.96 12.00 -11.39
C ASP A 56 -20.36 11.25 -12.69
N ASP A 57 -19.42 11.05 -13.64
CA ASP A 57 -19.72 10.26 -14.85
C ASP A 57 -19.74 8.76 -14.56
N GLU A 58 -20.95 8.25 -14.25
CA GLU A 58 -21.24 6.83 -14.00
C GLU A 58 -20.74 5.90 -15.12
N ASN A 59 -20.73 6.37 -16.37
CA ASN A 59 -20.27 5.59 -17.52
C ASN A 59 -18.76 5.75 -17.78
N GLY A 60 -18.11 6.75 -17.18
CA GLY A 60 -16.71 7.09 -17.35
C GLY A 60 -15.86 6.75 -16.13
N GLN A 61 -15.26 7.78 -15.52
CA GLN A 61 -14.30 7.65 -14.42
C GLN A 61 -14.92 7.91 -13.04
N TRP A 62 -16.19 7.55 -12.85
CA TRP A 62 -16.94 7.76 -11.60
C TRP A 62 -16.12 7.46 -10.34
N GLY A 63 -15.91 8.47 -9.49
CA GLY A 63 -15.07 8.34 -8.32
C GLY A 63 -14.51 9.65 -7.77
N ILE A 64 -13.59 9.50 -6.83
CA ILE A 64 -12.87 10.60 -6.16
C ILE A 64 -11.38 10.38 -6.33
N THR A 65 -10.64 11.41 -6.76
CA THR A 65 -9.19 11.34 -6.96
C THR A 65 -8.48 12.49 -6.24
N ILE A 66 -7.44 12.17 -5.48
CA ILE A 66 -6.49 13.14 -4.93
C ILE A 66 -5.17 12.94 -5.67
N THR A 67 -4.67 14.00 -6.28
CA THR A 67 -3.44 13.98 -7.09
C THR A 67 -2.55 15.14 -6.67
N ASP A 68 -1.27 14.88 -6.38
CA ASP A 68 -0.30 15.96 -6.23
C ASP A 68 0.33 16.36 -7.58
N LYS A 69 1.24 17.34 -7.58
CA LYS A 69 1.85 17.82 -8.83
C LYS A 69 2.74 16.77 -9.50
N GLU A 70 3.27 15.86 -8.69
CA GLU A 70 4.19 14.80 -9.11
C GLU A 70 3.44 13.48 -9.36
N ASN A 71 2.12 13.50 -9.56
CA ASN A 71 1.30 12.31 -9.84
C ASN A 71 1.35 11.21 -8.75
N ASN A 72 1.56 11.57 -7.48
CA ASN A 72 1.18 10.71 -6.37
C ASN A 72 -0.36 10.75 -6.23
N ILE A 73 -1.00 9.58 -6.21
CA ILE A 73 -2.46 9.45 -6.39
C ILE A 73 -3.08 8.60 -5.28
N ILE A 74 -4.23 9.06 -4.78
CA ILE A 74 -5.21 8.26 -4.06
C ILE A 74 -6.51 8.30 -4.85
N ARG A 75 -7.02 7.14 -5.28
CA ARG A 75 -8.25 7.05 -6.08
C ARG A 75 -9.26 6.11 -5.43
N LEU A 76 -10.48 6.61 -5.26
CA LEU A 76 -11.68 5.83 -4.92
C LEU A 76 -12.46 5.65 -6.23
N ASP A 77 -12.30 4.49 -6.87
CA ASP A 77 -12.94 4.14 -8.14
C ASP A 77 -14.30 3.49 -7.88
N THR A 78 -15.36 4.28 -7.97
CA THR A 78 -16.72 3.82 -7.71
C THR A 78 -17.19 2.83 -8.76
N LYS A 79 -16.86 3.08 -10.04
CA LYS A 79 -17.26 2.22 -11.17
C LYS A 79 -16.73 0.80 -11.03
N ASN A 80 -15.45 0.67 -10.68
CA ASN A 80 -14.77 -0.60 -10.54
C ASN A 80 -14.79 -1.15 -9.10
N LYS A 81 -15.36 -0.40 -8.15
CA LYS A 81 -15.42 -0.73 -6.72
C LYS A 81 -14.01 -0.98 -6.12
N ALA A 82 -13.07 -0.13 -6.50
CA ALA A 82 -11.65 -0.28 -6.15
C ALA A 82 -11.11 0.97 -5.46
N ILE A 83 -10.06 0.79 -4.66
CA ILE A 83 -9.25 1.88 -4.12
C ILE A 83 -7.80 1.63 -4.52
N SER A 84 -7.11 2.65 -4.99
CA SER A 84 -5.68 2.59 -5.29
C SER A 84 -4.92 3.74 -4.62
N ILE A 85 -3.72 3.43 -4.16
CA ILE A 85 -2.75 4.39 -3.64
C ILE A 85 -1.45 4.13 -4.39
N SER A 86 -0.90 5.15 -5.04
CA SER A 86 0.34 5.04 -5.80
C SER A 86 1.24 6.25 -5.54
N SER A 87 2.52 5.99 -5.39
CA SER A 87 3.57 7.02 -5.30
C SER A 87 4.73 6.66 -6.20
N GLN A 88 5.45 7.67 -6.69
CA GLN A 88 6.65 7.45 -7.51
C GLN A 88 7.84 6.88 -6.72
N GLU A 89 7.94 7.20 -5.43
CA GLU A 89 9.11 6.82 -4.62
C GLU A 89 8.75 6.00 -3.38
N LYS A 90 7.89 6.52 -2.49
CA LYS A 90 7.73 5.94 -1.14
C LYS A 90 6.32 6.12 -0.58
N ILE A 91 5.78 5.04 -0.01
CA ILE A 91 4.58 5.04 0.83
C ILE A 91 5.00 4.58 2.24
N ILE A 92 4.59 5.29 3.28
CA ILE A 92 4.82 4.95 4.69
C ILE A 92 3.47 4.80 5.37
N ILE A 93 3.25 3.66 6.06
CA ILE A 93 2.05 3.39 6.84
C ILE A 93 2.49 3.07 8.27
N GLU A 94 2.24 4.00 9.19
CA GLU A 94 2.65 3.91 10.59
C GLU A 94 1.45 4.13 11.50
N SER A 95 1.29 3.25 12.49
CA SER A 95 0.25 3.32 13.52
C SER A 95 0.69 2.48 14.71
N LYS A 96 0.06 2.68 15.86
CA LYS A 96 0.23 1.78 17.02
C LYS A 96 -0.22 0.36 16.67
N ASP A 97 -1.35 0.25 15.98
CA ASP A 97 -1.95 -1.02 15.56
C ASP A 97 -2.37 -0.92 14.08
N ILE A 98 -2.08 -1.97 13.30
CA ILE A 98 -2.49 -2.11 11.88
C ILE A 98 -3.11 -3.50 11.69
N VAL A 99 -4.28 -3.56 11.06
CA VAL A 99 -4.92 -4.82 10.65
C VAL A 99 -5.13 -4.78 9.14
N VAL A 100 -4.60 -5.79 8.43
CA VAL A 100 -4.79 -5.98 6.99
C VAL A 100 -5.49 -7.33 6.78
N SER A 101 -6.67 -7.31 6.17
CA SER A 101 -7.48 -8.52 5.96
C SER A 101 -8.15 -8.50 4.59
N ALA A 102 -8.10 -9.63 3.89
CA ALA A 102 -8.82 -9.85 2.63
C ALA A 102 -9.56 -11.19 2.67
N ASN A 103 -10.80 -11.22 2.17
CA ASN A 103 -11.63 -12.44 2.19
C ASN A 103 -11.28 -13.44 1.09
N ASN A 104 -10.56 -13.00 0.05
CA ASN A 104 -10.19 -13.85 -1.08
C ASN A 104 -8.67 -14.04 -1.15
N ASN A 105 -7.92 -12.96 -1.37
CA ASN A 105 -6.48 -13.04 -1.60
C ASN A 105 -5.74 -11.80 -1.05
N LEU A 106 -4.51 -12.00 -0.61
CA LEU A 106 -3.56 -10.94 -0.22
C LEU A 106 -2.22 -11.23 -0.89
N GLU A 107 -1.74 -10.30 -1.70
CA GLU A 107 -0.44 -10.39 -2.40
C GLU A 107 0.51 -9.29 -1.92
N LEU A 108 1.74 -9.68 -1.58
CA LEU A 108 2.83 -8.79 -1.19
C LEU A 108 4.02 -9.04 -2.09
N LEU A 109 4.25 -8.12 -3.04
CA LEU A 109 5.23 -8.29 -4.11
C LEU A 109 6.31 -7.19 -4.01
N ALA A 110 7.58 -7.60 -4.05
CA ALA A 110 8.71 -6.69 -4.16
C ALA A 110 9.74 -7.27 -5.14
N SER A 111 10.32 -6.43 -6.00
CA SER A 111 11.29 -6.85 -7.02
C SER A 111 12.71 -7.06 -6.49
N LYS A 112 13.01 -6.54 -5.30
CA LYS A 112 14.35 -6.61 -4.69
C LYS A 112 14.34 -7.24 -3.31
N VAL A 113 13.65 -6.61 -2.35
CA VAL A 113 13.70 -7.00 -0.94
C VAL A 113 12.32 -6.87 -0.31
N THR A 114 11.92 -7.91 0.43
CA THR A 114 10.82 -7.88 1.39
C THR A 114 11.40 -8.17 2.77
N THR A 115 11.07 -7.37 3.78
CA THR A 115 11.48 -7.58 5.17
C THR A 115 10.25 -7.64 6.06
N ILE A 116 10.15 -8.70 6.88
CA ILE A 116 9.10 -8.89 7.87
C ILE A 116 9.78 -9.11 9.22
N GLN A 117 9.53 -8.23 10.18
CA GLN A 117 10.11 -8.30 11.52
C GLN A 117 9.02 -8.09 12.57
N GLY A 118 9.06 -8.92 13.61
CA GLY A 118 8.33 -8.72 14.85
C GLY A 118 9.26 -9.05 16.01
N ASP A 119 9.30 -8.21 17.03
CA ASP A 119 10.28 -8.34 18.12
C ASP A 119 9.92 -9.47 19.11
N GLU A 120 8.63 -9.81 19.22
CA GLU A 120 8.14 -10.84 20.14
C GLU A 120 7.71 -12.13 19.42
N LEU A 121 6.84 -12.03 18.42
CA LEU A 121 6.22 -13.20 17.79
C LEU A 121 5.83 -12.92 16.33
N LEU A 122 6.18 -13.86 15.45
CA LEU A 122 5.64 -13.98 14.10
C LEU A 122 4.84 -15.29 14.00
N VAL A 123 3.58 -15.24 13.57
CA VAL A 123 2.71 -16.42 13.39
C VAL A 123 2.27 -16.53 11.95
N CYS A 124 2.57 -17.68 11.33
CA CYS A 124 2.06 -18.03 10.01
C CYS A 124 1.14 -19.24 10.13
N ARG A 125 -0.16 -19.05 9.89
CA ARG A 125 -1.15 -20.13 9.93
C ARG A 125 -1.81 -20.28 8.57
N THR A 126 -1.57 -21.41 7.92
CA THR A 126 -2.09 -21.74 6.59
C THR A 126 -2.34 -23.24 6.49
N LYS A 127 -3.09 -23.67 5.48
CA LYS A 127 -3.25 -25.10 5.15
C LYS A 127 -1.99 -25.64 4.46
N GLU A 128 -1.38 -24.84 3.60
CA GLU A 128 -0.21 -25.18 2.79
C GLU A 128 0.77 -24.01 2.80
N MET A 129 2.07 -24.32 2.84
CA MET A 129 3.16 -23.35 2.78
C MET A 129 4.24 -23.88 1.85
N GLN A 130 4.69 -23.05 0.92
CA GLN A 130 5.80 -23.34 0.00
C GLN A 130 6.84 -22.23 0.12
N THR A 131 8.10 -22.62 0.20
CA THR A 131 9.24 -21.72 0.19
C THR A 131 10.21 -22.20 -0.87
N GLU A 132 10.51 -21.35 -1.85
CA GLU A 132 11.45 -21.63 -2.93
C GLU A 132 12.54 -20.56 -2.92
N VAL A 133 13.80 -20.99 -2.94
CA VAL A 133 14.96 -20.11 -2.84
C VAL A 133 16.04 -20.58 -3.80
N GLU A 134 16.48 -19.70 -4.70
CA GLU A 134 17.45 -20.05 -5.75
C GLU A 134 18.88 -20.20 -5.23
N ASN A 135 19.29 -19.35 -4.29
CA ASN A 135 20.68 -19.25 -3.85
C ASN A 135 20.91 -19.86 -2.46
N GLU A 136 20.37 -19.24 -1.41
CA GLU A 136 20.66 -19.64 -0.03
C GLU A 136 19.44 -19.49 0.88
N TYR A 137 19.11 -20.57 1.61
CA TYR A 137 18.09 -20.58 2.66
C TYR A 137 18.76 -20.77 4.03
N GLN A 138 18.56 -19.82 4.95
CA GLN A 138 19.10 -19.88 6.31
C GLN A 138 17.97 -19.80 7.34
N LEU A 139 18.05 -20.63 8.38
CA LEU A 139 17.17 -20.59 9.54
C LEU A 139 18.00 -20.58 10.82
N ASN A 140 17.94 -19.48 11.57
CA ASN A 140 18.68 -19.29 12.81
C ASN A 140 17.72 -19.17 13.98
N ALA A 141 17.79 -20.11 14.94
CA ALA A 141 16.99 -20.08 16.15
C ALA A 141 17.77 -20.66 17.33
N LYS A 142 17.51 -20.15 18.55
CA LYS A 142 18.04 -20.75 19.79
C LYS A 142 17.44 -22.13 20.06
N THR A 143 16.19 -22.34 19.65
CA THR A 143 15.46 -23.60 19.79
C THR A 143 14.58 -23.78 18.58
N MET A 144 14.59 -24.99 18.01
CA MET A 144 13.80 -25.35 16.84
C MET A 144 13.01 -26.61 17.16
N THR A 145 11.73 -26.64 16.80
CA THR A 145 10.86 -27.81 16.95
C THR A 145 10.03 -27.95 15.69
N GLU A 146 10.13 -29.10 15.04
CA GLU A 146 9.38 -29.44 13.85
C GLU A 146 8.58 -30.71 14.13
N ILE A 147 7.27 -30.66 13.88
CA ILE A 147 6.35 -31.78 14.09
C ILE A 147 5.59 -31.98 12.78
N THR A 148 5.82 -33.11 12.13
CA THR A 148 5.17 -33.49 10.89
C THR A 148 4.90 -34.99 10.87
N GLU A 149 3.91 -35.42 10.09
CA GLU A 149 3.67 -36.84 9.82
C GLU A 149 4.75 -37.44 8.90
N LYS A 150 5.28 -36.62 7.97
CA LYS A 150 6.34 -37.00 7.03
C LYS A 150 7.30 -35.82 6.82
N SER A 151 8.60 -36.09 6.87
CA SER A 151 9.66 -35.16 6.45
C SER A 151 10.59 -35.86 5.47
N GLU A 152 11.17 -35.09 4.54
CA GLU A 152 12.13 -35.54 3.54
C GLU A 152 13.16 -34.43 3.32
N ILE A 153 14.43 -34.75 3.54
CA ILE A 153 15.56 -33.81 3.39
C ILE A 153 16.55 -34.46 2.44
N GLN A 154 16.90 -33.76 1.37
CA GLN A 154 17.79 -34.25 0.33
C GLN A 154 18.78 -33.16 -0.10
N SER A 155 20.04 -33.54 -0.27
CA SER A 155 21.00 -32.78 -1.07
C SER A 155 21.19 -33.50 -2.41
N THR A 156 21.18 -32.76 -3.52
CA THR A 156 21.20 -33.33 -4.89
C THR A 156 22.57 -33.32 -5.55
N LYS A 157 23.49 -32.48 -5.08
CA LYS A 157 24.85 -32.34 -5.65
C LYS A 157 25.94 -32.65 -4.63
N ASP A 158 25.88 -32.00 -3.48
CA ASP A 158 26.91 -32.09 -2.44
C ASP A 158 26.41 -32.85 -1.21
N ASN A 159 27.19 -32.83 -0.12
CA ASN A 159 26.87 -33.53 1.11
C ASN A 159 25.70 -32.89 1.87
N LEU A 160 24.85 -33.72 2.49
CA LEU A 160 23.97 -33.31 3.57
C LEU A 160 24.75 -33.39 4.90
N LEU A 161 25.04 -32.25 5.54
CA LEU A 161 25.78 -32.19 6.80
C LEU A 161 24.83 -32.01 7.99
N LEU A 162 24.90 -32.93 8.95
CA LEU A 162 24.25 -32.79 10.26
C LEU A 162 25.33 -32.74 11.34
N SER A 163 25.34 -31.68 12.15
CA SER A 163 26.31 -31.50 13.23
C SER A 163 25.60 -31.12 14.54
N SER A 164 26.15 -31.58 15.66
CA SER A 164 25.68 -31.26 17.00
C SER A 164 26.86 -31.13 17.95
N GLY A 165 26.82 -30.12 18.83
CA GLY A 165 27.86 -29.92 19.84
C GLY A 165 27.83 -30.96 20.98
N LYS A 166 26.76 -31.76 21.07
CA LYS A 166 26.61 -32.80 22.10
C LYS A 166 26.27 -34.16 21.50
N GLU A 167 25.08 -34.32 20.94
CA GLU A 167 24.60 -35.58 20.37
C GLU A 167 23.58 -35.37 19.24
N VAL A 168 23.53 -36.31 18.30
CA VAL A 168 22.44 -36.47 17.34
C VAL A 168 21.75 -37.79 17.65
N VAL A 169 20.46 -37.75 17.96
CA VAL A 169 19.67 -38.95 18.31
C VAL A 169 18.66 -39.23 17.19
N ALA A 170 18.80 -40.39 16.54
CA ALA A 170 17.84 -40.87 15.56
C ALA A 170 17.12 -42.11 16.10
N ASN A 171 15.80 -42.04 16.26
CA ASN A 171 14.98 -43.11 16.82
C ASN A 171 13.90 -43.53 15.81
N SER A 172 13.67 -44.84 15.68
CA SER A 172 12.63 -45.41 14.84
C SER A 172 11.84 -46.46 15.62
N LYS A 173 10.50 -46.34 15.62
CA LYS A 173 9.61 -47.27 16.35
C LYS A 173 9.52 -48.66 15.72
N SER A 174 9.80 -48.81 14.43
CA SER A 174 9.46 -50.05 13.69
C SER A 174 10.45 -50.50 12.61
N LYS A 175 11.49 -49.70 12.28
CA LYS A 175 12.45 -50.05 11.21
C LYS A 175 13.89 -49.70 11.57
N LYS A 176 14.86 -50.50 11.09
CA LYS A 176 16.29 -50.17 11.15
C LYS A 176 16.56 -48.84 10.43
N ILE A 177 17.29 -47.94 11.08
CA ILE A 177 17.88 -46.76 10.43
C ILE A 177 19.01 -47.28 9.55
N ARG A 178 18.92 -47.03 8.23
CA ARG A 178 20.00 -47.36 7.29
C ARG A 178 20.81 -46.10 7.03
N LEU A 179 22.05 -46.11 7.49
CA LEU A 179 23.09 -45.15 7.15
C LEU A 179 24.03 -45.89 6.19
N SER A 180 23.88 -45.69 4.89
CA SER A 180 24.72 -46.30 3.86
C SER A 180 25.05 -45.28 2.80
#